data_AF-A0A7Y8GKK4-F1
#
_entry.id   AF-A0A7Y8GKK4-F1
#
_cell.length_a   1.000
_cell.length_b   1.000
_cell.length_c   1.000
_cell.angle_alpha   90.00
_cell.angle_beta   90.00
_cell.angle_gamma   90.00
#
_symmetry.space_group_name_H-M   'P 1'
#
loop_
_entity.id
_entity.type
_entity.pdbx_description
1 polymer ?
#
loop_
_entity_poly.entity_id
_entity_poly.type
_entity_poly.pdbx_seq_one_letter_code
_entity_poly.pdbx_strand_id
1 'polypeptide(L)'
;DGSVVRMVYDPLGRRIEKTEHGTDGYPLGETRFTWDGLRLLQEHKHSQTSLYVYEDEGYQPLARVDGAGPLQKTRYYHNDLNGLPEQLTEADGRMLWQATYR
;
A
#
# COMPACT_ATOMS: atom_id res chain seq x y z
N ASP A 1 -2.82 -3.30 -25.67
CA ASP A 1 -1.89 -2.53 -24.82
C ASP A 1 -1.45 -3.36 -23.61
N GLY A 2 -1.13 -4.64 -23.82
CA GLY A 2 -1.00 -5.58 -22.71
C GLY A 2 0.24 -5.34 -21.86
N SER A 3 0.07 -5.29 -20.54
CA SER A 3 1.14 -5.59 -19.60
C SER A 3 0.86 -6.94 -18.94
N VAL A 4 1.93 -7.68 -18.62
CA VAL A 4 1.87 -8.91 -17.84
C VAL A 4 2.27 -8.57 -16.42
N VAL A 5 1.41 -8.86 -15.46
CA VAL A 5 1.73 -8.73 -14.03
C VAL A 5 2.06 -10.11 -13.47
N ARG A 6 3.21 -10.22 -12.80
CA ARG A 6 3.61 -11.42 -12.04
C ARG A 6 3.61 -11.09 -10.56
N MET A 7 3.19 -12.08 -9.76
CA MET A 7 3.14 -11.97 -8.31
C MET A 7 3.95 -13.12 -7.70
N VAL A 8 4.72 -12.81 -6.67
CA VAL A 8 5.43 -13.81 -5.87
C VAL A 8 4.85 -13.80 -4.46
N TYR A 9 4.72 -14.99 -3.89
CA TYR A 9 4.10 -15.21 -2.58
C TYR A 9 5.04 -15.99 -1.67
N ASP A 10 4.95 -15.74 -0.36
CA ASP A 10 5.59 -16.58 0.65
C ASP A 10 4.74 -17.84 0.96
N PRO A 11 5.24 -18.80 1.76
CA PRO A 11 4.50 -20.03 2.09
C PRO A 11 3.17 -19.82 2.81
N LEU A 12 2.94 -18.64 3.41
CA LEU A 12 1.66 -18.29 4.04
C LEU A 12 0.66 -17.68 3.04
N GLY A 13 1.05 -17.57 1.76
CA GLY A 13 0.21 -17.00 0.71
C GLY A 13 0.20 -15.48 0.69
N ARG A 14 1.10 -14.80 1.42
CA ARG A 14 1.20 -13.34 1.40
C ARG A 14 2.02 -12.90 0.21
N ARG A 15 1.55 -11.89 -0.53
CA ARG A 15 2.29 -11.33 -1.67
C ARG A 15 3.55 -10.66 -1.17
N ILE A 16 4.72 -11.06 -1.66
CA ILE A 16 6.03 -10.47 -1.32
C ILE A 16 6.61 -9.63 -2.46
N GLU A 17 6.17 -9.88 -3.70
CA GLU A 17 6.61 -9.11 -4.87
C GLU A 17 5.48 -8.99 -5.91
N LYS A 18 5.47 -7.87 -6.62
CA LYS A 18 4.71 -7.63 -7.84
C LYS A 18 5.65 -7.06 -8.89
N THR A 19 5.72 -7.69 -10.06
CA THR A 19 6.43 -7.13 -11.23
C THR A 19 5.47 -6.93 -12.38
N GLU A 20 5.60 -5.79 -13.06
CA GLU A 20 4.87 -5.47 -14.28
C GLU A 20 5.85 -5.49 -15.44
N HIS A 21 5.47 -6.18 -16.53
CA HIS A 21 6.27 -6.26 -17.75
C HIS A 21 5.45 -5.84 -18.95
N GLY A 22 6.08 -5.15 -19.90
CA GLY A 22 5.50 -4.90 -21.21
C GLY A 22 5.30 -6.21 -21.99
N THR A 23 4.55 -6.13 -23.09
CA THR A 23 4.38 -7.26 -24.02
C THR A 23 5.70 -7.80 -24.59
N ASP A 24 6.75 -6.98 -24.62
CA ASP A 24 8.11 -7.31 -25.04
C ASP A 24 8.95 -7.97 -23.92
N GLY A 25 8.37 -8.13 -22.73
CA GLY A 25 9.04 -8.64 -21.54
C GLY A 25 9.82 -7.61 -20.73
N TYR A 26 9.90 -6.35 -21.20
CA TYR A 26 10.64 -5.30 -20.52
C TYR A 26 10.01 -4.96 -19.17
N PRO A 27 10.77 -4.87 -18.07
CA PRO A 27 10.22 -4.54 -16.75
C PRO A 27 9.76 -3.08 -16.70
N LEU A 28 8.48 -2.88 -16.39
CA LEU A 28 7.84 -1.57 -16.25
C LEU A 28 7.75 -1.11 -14.80
N GLY A 29 7.78 -2.05 -13.84
CA GLY A 29 7.78 -1.71 -12.44
C GLY A 29 7.89 -2.91 -11.52
N GLU A 30 8.38 -2.66 -10.33
CA GLU A 30 8.49 -3.64 -9.24
C GLU A 30 7.91 -3.03 -7.97
N THR A 31 7.26 -3.87 -7.16
CA THR A 31 6.83 -3.51 -5.81
C THR A 31 7.14 -4.67 -4.87
N ARG A 32 7.86 -4.39 -3.78
CA ARG A 32 8.15 -5.37 -2.72
C ARG A 32 7.28 -5.11 -1.51
N PHE A 33 6.81 -6.16 -0.86
CA PHE A 33 5.91 -6.09 0.28
C PHE A 33 6.55 -6.76 1.48
N THR A 34 6.51 -6.07 2.62
CA THR A 34 6.97 -6.58 3.93
C THR A 34 5.77 -6.72 4.84
N TRP A 35 5.72 -7.81 5.60
CA TRP A 35 4.58 -8.17 6.43
C TRP A 35 4.97 -8.30 7.90
N ASP A 36 4.08 -7.85 8.78
CA ASP A 36 4.09 -8.16 10.21
C ASP A 36 2.87 -9.03 10.52
N GLY A 37 3.09 -10.33 10.76
CA GLY A 37 2.00 -11.31 10.82
C GLY A 37 1.15 -11.26 9.54
N LEU A 38 -0.15 -10.97 9.67
CA LEU A 38 -1.06 -10.81 8.53
C LEU A 38 -1.28 -9.34 8.11
N ARG A 39 -0.55 -8.40 8.72
CA ARG A 39 -0.61 -6.97 8.42
C ARG A 39 0.46 -6.61 7.40
N LEU A 40 0.10 -5.86 6.36
CA LEU A 40 1.07 -5.31 5.43
C LEU A 40 1.84 -4.22 6.17
N LEU A 41 3.08 -4.46 6.53
CA LEU A 41 3.88 -3.49 7.26
C LEU A 41 4.36 -2.39 6.31
N GLN A 42 4.88 -2.78 5.15
CA GLN A 42 5.53 -1.84 4.25
C GLN A 42 5.40 -2.28 2.79
N GLU A 43 5.26 -1.31 1.87
CA GLU A 43 5.56 -1.52 0.46
C GLU A 43 6.70 -0.62 0.00
N HIS A 44 7.49 -1.11 -0.95
CA HIS A 44 8.56 -0.36 -1.59
C HIS A 44 8.39 -0.45 -3.11
N LYS A 45 8.19 0.71 -3.75
CA LYS A 45 8.00 0.84 -5.19
C LYS A 45 8.94 1.92 -5.72
N HIS A 46 9.87 1.53 -6.60
CA HIS A 46 10.95 2.41 -7.06
C HIS A 46 11.75 2.99 -5.88
N SER A 47 11.81 4.31 -5.73
CA SER A 47 12.46 5.00 -4.60
C SER A 47 11.51 5.39 -3.47
N GLN A 48 10.23 4.96 -3.56
CA GLN A 48 9.19 5.33 -2.62
C GLN A 48 8.89 4.16 -1.67
N THR A 49 9.03 4.41 -0.38
CA THR A 49 8.58 3.51 0.68
C THR A 49 7.29 4.02 1.29
N SER A 50 6.41 3.09 1.67
CA SER A 50 5.15 3.35 2.34
C SER A 50 5.02 2.40 3.53
N LEU A 51 5.04 2.94 4.74
CA LEU A 51 4.84 2.20 5.99
C LEU A 51 3.37 2.32 6.41
N TYR A 52 2.74 1.23 6.81
CA TYR A 52 1.35 1.22 7.27
C TYR A 52 1.30 1.12 8.80
N VAL A 53 0.41 1.91 9.38
CA VAL A 53 0.13 1.94 10.82
C VAL A 53 -1.32 1.51 11.01
N TYR A 54 -1.56 0.60 11.95
CA TYR A 54 -2.85 0.00 12.24
C TYR A 54 -3.35 0.43 13.61
N GLU A 55 -4.67 0.37 13.84
CA GLU A 55 -5.24 0.48 15.19
C GLU A 55 -4.88 -0.73 16.05
N ASP A 56 -4.47 -0.49 17.30
CA ASP A 56 -4.16 -1.47 18.36
C ASP A 56 -3.73 -2.86 17.83
N GLU A 57 -4.47 -3.91 18.21
CA GLU A 57 -4.29 -5.29 17.76
C GLU A 57 -5.18 -5.63 16.54
N GLY A 58 -5.77 -4.61 15.91
CA GLY A 58 -6.68 -4.76 14.78
C GLY A 58 -5.97 -4.82 13.43
N TYR A 59 -6.80 -4.97 12.38
CA TYR A 59 -6.38 -4.97 10.97
C TYR A 59 -6.81 -3.71 10.22
N GLN A 60 -7.45 -2.76 10.91
CA GLN A 60 -7.89 -1.51 10.34
C GLN A 60 -6.70 -0.55 10.20
N PRO A 61 -6.34 -0.11 8.98
CA PRO A 61 -5.26 0.84 8.80
C PRO A 61 -5.68 2.21 9.32
N LEU A 62 -4.85 2.81 10.17
CA LEU A 62 -5.04 4.16 10.72
C LEU A 62 -4.36 5.20 9.82
N ALA A 63 -3.13 4.92 9.41
CA ALA A 63 -2.32 5.84 8.62
C ALA A 63 -1.32 5.11 7.73
N ARG A 64 -0.80 5.84 6.75
CA ARG A 64 0.40 5.46 6.00
C ARG A 64 1.42 6.59 6.05
N VAL A 65 2.70 6.23 6.19
CA VAL A 65 3.82 7.16 6.13
C VAL A 65 4.59 6.90 4.84
N ASP A 66 4.58 7.90 3.97
CA ASP A 66 5.21 7.82 2.65
C ASP A 66 6.50 8.62 2.62
N GLY A 67 7.58 7.97 2.23
CA GLY A 67 8.89 8.59 2.02
C GLY A 67 9.84 8.24 3.15
N ALA A 68 10.91 9.03 3.25
CA ALA A 68 11.90 8.88 4.30
C ALA A 68 12.44 10.26 4.70
N GLY A 69 12.86 10.37 5.96
CA GLY A 69 13.51 11.58 6.47
C GLY A 69 12.60 12.81 6.44
N PRO A 70 13.16 14.02 6.24
CA PRO A 70 12.41 15.27 6.33
C PRO A 70 11.27 15.45 5.33
N LEU A 71 11.26 14.66 4.24
CA LEU A 71 10.24 14.74 3.19
C LEU A 71 9.11 13.73 3.38
N GLN A 72 9.12 12.95 4.47
CA GLN A 72 8.08 11.98 4.74
C GLN A 72 6.72 12.67 4.92
N LYS A 73 5.66 12.01 4.47
CA LYS A 73 4.28 12.47 4.61
C LYS A 73 3.42 11.43 5.28
N THR A 74 2.77 11.82 6.37
CA THR A 74 1.74 10.99 7.02
C THR A 74 0.39 11.28 6.38
N ARG A 75 -0.31 10.22 6.00
CA ARG A 75 -1.66 10.26 5.42
C ARG A 75 -2.58 9.38 6.25
N TYR A 76 -3.81 9.84 6.46
CA TYR A 76 -4.75 9.23 7.38
C TYR A 76 -5.89 8.56 6.63
N TYR A 77 -6.17 7.32 6.99
CA TYR A 77 -7.30 6.57 6.49
C TYR A 77 -8.56 6.94 7.28
N HIS A 78 -9.67 7.10 6.58
CA HIS A 78 -11.00 7.21 7.18
C HIS A 78 -11.78 6.00 6.70
N ASN A 79 -12.03 5.06 7.60
CA ASN A 79 -12.63 3.79 7.28
C ASN A 79 -14.11 3.77 7.71
N ASP A 80 -14.89 2.93 7.04
CA ASP A 80 -16.23 2.59 7.49
C ASP A 80 -16.20 1.72 8.77
N LEU A 81 -17.38 1.34 9.28
CA LEU A 81 -17.52 0.51 10.48
C LEU A 81 -16.91 -0.89 10.36
N ASN A 82 -16.67 -1.39 9.15
CA ASN A 82 -16.06 -2.69 8.88
C ASN A 82 -14.56 -2.59 8.54
N GLY A 83 -13.98 -1.38 8.61
CA GLY A 83 -12.58 -1.13 8.31
C GLY A 83 -12.26 -0.96 6.83
N LEU A 84 -13.27 -0.79 5.95
CA LEU A 84 -13.07 -0.47 4.53
C LEU A 84 -12.68 1.01 4.39
N PRO A 85 -11.52 1.33 3.77
CA PRO A 85 -11.12 2.72 3.59
C PRO A 85 -12.06 3.48 2.65
N GLU A 86 -12.72 4.53 3.14
CA GLU A 86 -13.56 5.41 2.32
C GLU A 86 -12.81 6.66 1.87
N GLN A 87 -11.85 7.16 2.66
CA GLN A 87 -11.07 8.35 2.32
C GLN A 87 -9.60 8.23 2.77
N LEU A 88 -8.73 8.98 2.09
CA LEU A 88 -7.34 9.19 2.48
C LEU A 88 -7.05 10.70 2.47
N THR A 89 -6.54 11.24 3.58
CA THR A 89 -6.21 12.66 3.69
C THR A 89 -4.73 12.89 4.03
N GLU A 90 -4.21 14.06 3.68
CA GLU A 90 -2.93 14.56 4.22
C GLU A 90 -3.12 15.02 5.68
N ALA A 91 -2.01 15.38 6.34
CA ALA A 91 -2.03 15.86 7.72
C ALA A 91 -2.76 17.19 7.95
N ASP A 92 -2.93 18.01 6.90
CA ASP A 92 -3.72 19.25 6.94
C ASP A 92 -5.22 19.01 6.69
N GLY A 93 -5.65 17.75 6.55
CA GLY A 93 -7.03 17.37 6.25
C GLY A 93 -7.39 17.42 4.76
N ARG A 94 -6.46 17.80 3.87
CA ARG A 94 -6.72 17.79 2.43
C ARG A 94 -6.93 16.36 1.92
N MET A 95 -8.05 16.14 1.26
CA MET A 95 -8.38 14.85 0.64
C MET A 95 -7.45 14.53 -0.53
N LEU A 96 -6.91 13.30 -0.54
CA LEU A 96 -6.10 12.74 -1.61
C LEU A 96 -6.88 11.73 -2.45
N TRP A 97 -7.77 10.98 -1.80
CA TRP A 97 -8.55 9.93 -2.42
C TRP A 97 -9.84 9.70 -1.64
N GLN A 98 -10.88 9.26 -2.35
CA GLN A 98 -12.16 8.85 -1.79
C GLN A 98 -12.76 7.73 -2.64
N ALA A 99 -13.46 6.79 -2.01
CA ALA A 99 -14.31 5.81 -2.68
C ALA A 99 -15.69 5.75 -2.04
N THR A 100 -16.62 5.18 -2.81
CA THR A 100 -17.95 4.80 -2.34
C THR A 100 -18.21 3.38 -2.78
N TYR A 101 -18.51 2.52 -1.82
CA TYR A 101 -18.81 1.11 -2.03
C TYR A 101 -20.33 0.92 -2.10
N ARG A 102 -20.78 -0.05 -2.91
CA ARG A 102 -22.19 -0.43 -3.07
C ARG A 102 -22.34 -1.92 -2.84
#